data_AF-A0A356U357-F1
#
_entry.id   AF-A0A356U357-F1
#
_cell.length_a   1.000
_cell.length_b   1.000
_cell.length_c   1.000
_cell.angle_alpha   90.00
_cell.angle_beta   90.00
_cell.angle_gamma   90.00
#
_symmetry.space_group_name_H-M   'P 1'
#
loop_
_entity.id
_entity.type
_entity.pdbx_description
1 polymer ?
#
loop_
_entity_poly.entity_id
_entity_poly.type
_entity_poly.pdbx_seq_one_letter_code
_entity_poly.pdbx_strand_id
1 'polypeptide(L)' 'LDAKRIQAQTFHMDGHLVTKEDAERIIAEGLSLGCYTINDPNLAQILVSWGVSVIISDCPDQLGLSHDPRHD' A
#
# COMPACT_ATOMS: atom_id res chain seq x y z
N LEU A 1 -3.58 12.88 10.57
CA LEU A 1 -3.19 11.94 11.64
C LEU A 1 -1.68 12.03 11.78
N ASP A 2 -1.18 12.36 12.98
CA ASP A 2 0.26 12.54 13.20
C ASP A 2 0.91 11.18 13.53
N ALA A 3 1.38 10.48 12.49
CA ALA A 3 2.06 9.19 12.65
C ALA A 3 3.29 9.28 13.57
N LYS A 4 3.96 10.43 13.61
CA LYS A 4 5.12 10.66 14.48
C LYS A 4 4.72 10.65 15.95
N ARG A 5 3.57 11.26 16.29
CA ARG A 5 3.04 11.28 17.67
C ARG A 5 2.80 9.89 18.23
N ILE A 6 2.36 8.95 17.38
CA ILE A 6 2.08 7.56 17.79
C ILE A 6 3.21 6.59 17.43
N GLN A 7 4.33 7.10 16.93
CA GLN A 7 5.49 6.31 16.47
C GLN A 7 5.09 5.19 15.48
N ALA A 8 4.09 5.45 14.64
CA ALA A 8 3.67 4.52 13.61
C ALA A 8 4.71 4.49 12.48
N GLN A 9 4.94 3.29 11.95
CA GLN A 9 5.85 3.06 10.81
C GLN A 9 5.09 2.79 9.51
N THR A 10 3.78 2.55 9.59
CA THR A 10 2.95 2.13 8.46
C THR A 10 1.57 2.75 8.55
N PHE A 11 1.04 3.20 7.41
CA PHE A 11 -0.36 3.54 7.23
C PHE A 11 -1.08 2.40 6.53
N HIS A 12 -2.29 2.09 6.99
CA HIS A 12 -3.21 1.21 6.29
C HIS A 12 -4.42 2.04 5.86
N MET A 13 -4.71 2.06 4.57
CA MET A 13 -5.79 2.88 3.99
C MET A 13 -6.68 2.08 3.05
N ASP A 14 -7.90 2.58 2.81
CA ASP A 14 -8.72 2.09 1.71
C ASP A 14 -8.05 2.45 0.37
N GLY A 15 -7.58 1.45 -0.36
CA GLY A 15 -6.82 1.66 -1.60
C GLY A 15 -7.64 2.27 -2.73
N HIS A 16 -8.97 2.28 -2.65
CA HIS A 16 -9.83 2.96 -3.63
C HIS A 16 -9.85 4.49 -3.45
N LEU A 17 -9.40 4.98 -2.29
CA LEU A 17 -9.34 6.39 -1.94
C LEU A 17 -7.92 6.94 -2.00
N VAL A 18 -6.91 6.08 -2.16
CA VAL A 18 -5.51 6.48 -2.27
C VAL A 18 -5.27 7.10 -3.64
N THR A 19 -4.67 8.27 -3.65
CA THR A 19 -4.12 8.90 -4.86
C THR A 19 -2.63 8.63 -4.97
N LYS A 20 -2.06 8.83 -6.17
CA LYS A 20 -0.62 8.72 -6.37
C LYS A 20 0.13 9.74 -5.49
N GLU A 21 -0.38 10.95 -5.41
CA GLU A 21 0.18 12.03 -4.61
C GLU A 21 0.18 11.70 -3.11
N ASP A 22 -0.87 11.03 -2.62
CA ASP A 22 -0.92 10.56 -1.23
C ASP A 22 0.14 9.49 -0.95
N ALA A 23 0.26 8.51 -1.85
CA ALA A 23 1.25 7.45 -1.72
C ALA A 23 2.67 8.01 -1.70
N GLU A 24 3.01 8.87 -2.66
CA GLU A 24 4.32 9.51 -2.76
C GLU A 24 4.64 10.34 -1.51
N ARG A 25 3.66 11.08 -0.98
CA ARG A 25 3.83 11.86 0.26
C ARG A 25 4.14 10.97 1.46
N ILE A 26 3.39 9.89 1.65
CA ILE A 26 3.59 8.96 2.77
C ILE A 26 4.97 8.30 2.69
N ILE A 27 5.36 7.85 1.50
CA ILE A 27 6.64 7.18 1.26
C ILE A 27 7.81 8.16 1.44
N ALA A 28 7.68 9.41 0.99
CA ALA A 28 8.69 10.44 1.17
C ALA A 28 8.92 10.79 2.65
N GLU A 29 7.93 10.58 3.52
CA GLU A 29 8.07 10.71 4.97
C GLU A 29 8.79 9.51 5.63
N GLY A 30 9.21 8.50 4.84
CA GLY A 30 9.88 7.29 5.31
C GLY A 30 8.92 6.27 5.93
N LEU A 31 7.61 6.41 5.67
CA LEU A 31 6.58 5.53 6.18
C LEU A 31 6.16 4.52 5.11
N SER A 32 5.79 3.32 5.55
CA SER A 32 5.20 2.31 4.66
C SER A 32 3.72 2.58 4.44
N LEU A 33 3.19 2.16 3.29
CA LEU A 33 1.77 2.25 2.96
C LEU A 33 1.24 0.86 2.58
N GLY A 34 0.20 0.43 3.30
CA GLY A 34 -0.60 -0.75 2.98
C GLY A 34 -2.02 -0.35 2.56
N CYS A 35 -2.59 -1.11 1.62
CA CYS A 35 -3.95 -0.87 1.13
C CYS A 35 -4.85 -2.08 1.36
N TYR A 36 -6.08 -1.85 1.84
CA TYR A 36 -7.14 -2.84 2.00
C TYR A 36 -8.46 -2.32 1.39
N THR A 37 -9.46 -3.15 1.09
CA THR A 37 -9.34 -4.54 0.63
C THR A 37 -9.30 -4.50 -0.90
N ILE A 38 -8.20 -4.94 -1.50
CA ILE A 38 -8.01 -4.85 -2.95
C ILE A 38 -8.15 -6.22 -3.59
N ASN A 39 -9.22 -6.39 -4.36
CA ASN A 39 -9.55 -7.63 -5.06
C ASN A 39 -9.41 -7.49 -6.59
N ASP A 40 -9.21 -6.26 -7.10
CA ASP A 40 -8.94 -6.00 -8.51
C ASP A 40 -7.42 -6.05 -8.78
N PRO A 41 -6.93 -6.99 -9.62
CA PRO A 41 -5.52 -7.10 -9.96
C PRO A 41 -4.95 -5.82 -10.61
N ASN A 42 -5.76 -5.10 -11.40
CA ASN A 42 -5.29 -3.87 -12.05
C ASN A 42 -5.05 -2.77 -11.02
N LEU A 43 -5.99 -2.60 -10.08
CA LEU A 43 -5.83 -1.65 -8.99
C LEU A 43 -4.64 -2.02 -8.11
N ALA A 44 -4.48 -3.31 -7.77
CA ALA A 44 -3.34 -3.78 -7.00
C ALA A 44 -2.01 -3.43 -7.68
N GLN A 45 -1.91 -3.66 -9.01
CA GLN A 45 -0.71 -3.34 -9.77
C GLN A 45 -0.43 -1.83 -9.82
N ILE A 46 -1.47 -1.00 -9.93
CA ILE A 46 -1.36 0.47 -9.88
C ILE A 46 -0.85 0.91 -8.51
N LEU A 47 -1.44 0.42 -7.42
CA LEU A 47 -1.04 0.77 -6.06
C LEU A 47 0.42 0.36 -5.78
N VAL A 48 0.81 -0.85 -6.17
CA VAL A 48 2.21 -1.31 -6.09
C VAL A 48 3.12 -0.41 -6.91
N SER A 49 2.69 0.04 -8.10
CA SER A 49 3.49 0.97 -8.91
C SER A 49 3.70 2.34 -8.26
N TRP A 50 2.84 2.72 -7.31
CA TRP A 50 2.99 3.94 -6.50
C TRP A 50 3.84 3.72 -5.24
N GLY A 51 4.32 2.50 -5.01
CA GLY A 51 5.16 2.14 -3.87
C GLY A 51 4.39 1.65 -2.63
N VAL A 52 3.11 1.31 -2.78
CA VAL A 52 2.38 0.57 -1.73
C VAL A 52 3.08 -0.77 -1.50
N SER A 53 3.50 -1.02 -0.26
CA SER A 53 4.31 -2.19 0.10
C SER A 53 3.48 -3.39 0.54
N VAL A 54 2.21 -3.17 0.90
CA VAL A 54 1.30 -4.24 1.35
C VAL A 54 -0.05 -4.13 0.66
N ILE A 55 -0.48 -5.21 0.02
CA ILE A 55 -1.84 -5.37 -0.51
C ILE A 55 -2.58 -6.40 0.34
N ILE A 56 -3.69 -5.98 0.94
CA ILE A 56 -4.59 -6.85 1.72
C ILE A 56 -5.78 -7.16 0.82
N SER A 57 -6.06 -8.45 0.63
CA SER A 57 -7.05 -8.95 -0.32
C SER A 57 -7.80 -10.14 0.25
N ASP A 58 -9.08 -10.27 -0.13
CA ASP A 58 -9.88 -11.47 0.16
C ASP A 58 -9.60 -12.60 -0.86
N CYS A 59 -9.02 -12.27 -2.02
CA CYS A 59 -8.66 -13.21 -3.09
C CYS A 59 -7.19 -13.00 -3.55
N PRO A 60 -6.20 -13.17 -2.65
CA PRO A 60 -4.81 -12.88 -2.95
C PRO A 60 -4.24 -13.72 -4.11
N ASP A 61 -4.76 -14.92 -4.33
CA ASP A 61 -4.39 -15.81 -5.44
C ASP A 61 -4.74 -15.23 -6.83
N GLN A 62 -5.67 -14.29 -6.90
CA GLN A 62 -6.14 -13.70 -8.14
C GLN A 62 -5.36 -12.45 -8.56
N LEU A 63 -4.55 -11.88 -7.67
CA LEU A 63 -3.91 -10.58 -7.90
C LEU A 63 -2.73 -10.63 -8.87
N GLY A 64 -2.14 -11.81 -9.11
CA GLY A 64 -1.01 -11.96 -10.03
C GLY A 64 0.25 -11.17 -9.63
N LEU A 65 0.35 -10.72 -8.38
CA LEU A 65 1.52 -10.03 -7.85
C LEU A 65 2.65 -11.02 -7.56
N SER A 66 3.87 -10.67 -7.96
CA SER A 66 5.07 -11.39 -7.56
C SER A 66 5.55 -10.90 -6.19
N HIS A 67 6.03 -11.82 -5.35
CA HIS A 67 6.68 -11.46 -4.08
C HIS A 67 7.93 -10.59 -4.35
N ASP A 68 8.04 -9.46 -3.65
CA ASP A 68 9.25 -8.63 -3.67
C ASP A 68 10.09 -8.90 -2.41
N PRO A 69 11.25 -9.58 -2.53
CA PRO A 69 12.06 -9.99 -1.39
C PRO A 69 12.73 -8.80 -0.66
N ARG A 70 12.60 -7.57 -1.16
CA ARG A 70 13.14 -6.37 -0.49
C ARG A 70 12.31 -5.91 0.70
N HIS A 71 11.15 -6.51 0.92
CA HIS A 71 10.20 -6.14 1.98
C HIS A 71 10.04 -7.24 3.06
N ASP A 72 10.97 -8.19 3.12
CA ASP A 72 11.07 -9.25 4.15
C ASP A 72 11.79 -8.81 5.43
#